data_AF-D6BEM2-F1
#
_entry.id   AF-D6BEM2-F1
#
_cell.length_a   1.000
_cell.length_b   1.000
_cell.length_c   1.000
_cell.angle_alpha   90.00
_cell.angle_beta   90.00
_cell.angle_gamma   90.00
#
_symmetry.space_group_name_H-M   'P 1'
#
loop_
_entity.id
_entity.type
_entity.pdbx_description
1 polymer ?
#
loop_
_entity_poly.entity_id
_entity_poly.type
_entity_poly.pdbx_seq_one_letter_code
_entity_poly.pdbx_strand_id
1 'polypeptide(L)'
;MDTIKLISVNNDGLKNEALNIYLKNDYYFSKISDNLPSISNVEEDIEAIPNGVQKNQKNYRLISFNDEILGVVDYLTDYPEKIIFL
;
A
#
# COMPACT_ATOMS: atom_id res chain seq x y z
N MET A 1 24.87 -3.39 5.18
CA MET A 1 24.23 -2.30 5.95
C MET A 1 22.74 -2.52 5.83
N ASP A 2 22.02 -2.46 6.95
CA ASP A 2 20.58 -2.68 6.93
C ASP A 2 19.89 -1.62 6.06
N THR A 3 19.16 -2.07 5.04
CA THR A 3 18.60 -1.19 4.00
C THR A 3 17.12 -1.41 3.86
N ILE A 4 16.34 -0.33 4.03
CA ILE A 4 14.92 -0.30 3.71
C ILE A 4 14.74 0.27 2.29
N LYS A 5 13.91 -0.38 1.47
CA LYS A 5 13.53 0.08 0.12
C LYS A 5 12.01 0.07 0.00
N LEU A 6 11.48 1.05 -0.75
CA LEU A 6 10.08 1.05 -1.16
C LEU A 6 10.00 0.67 -2.64
N ILE A 7 9.22 -0.37 -2.94
CA ILE A 7 9.11 -0.93 -4.29
C ILE A 7 7.71 -0.63 -4.84
N SER A 8 7.66 -0.05 -6.04
CA SER A 8 6.39 0.20 -6.74
C SER A 8 5.74 -1.11 -7.18
N VAL A 9 4.48 -1.30 -6.81
CA VAL A 9 3.68 -2.46 -7.22
C VAL A 9 3.08 -2.20 -8.60
N ASN A 10 3.73 -2.69 -9.65
CA ASN A 10 3.40 -2.35 -11.04
C ASN A 10 3.20 -3.57 -11.96
N ASN A 11 3.17 -4.77 -11.39
CA ASN A 11 2.93 -6.02 -12.11
C ASN A 11 2.25 -7.03 -11.19
N ASP A 12 1.68 -8.09 -11.78
CA ASP A 12 0.89 -9.08 -11.06
C ASP A 12 1.72 -9.89 -10.05
N GLY A 13 3.01 -10.10 -10.30
CA GLY A 13 3.90 -10.74 -9.33
C GLY A 13 3.99 -9.94 -8.02
N LEU A 14 4.18 -8.62 -8.12
CA LEU A 14 4.24 -7.75 -6.94
C LEU A 14 2.88 -7.57 -6.27
N LYS A 15 1.77 -7.59 -7.03
CA LYS A 15 0.42 -7.58 -6.45
C LYS A 15 0.16 -8.87 -5.65
N ASN A 16 0.61 -10.01 -6.16
CA ASN A 16 0.52 -11.28 -5.43
C ASN A 16 1.37 -11.29 -4.15
N GLU A 17 2.53 -10.63 -4.14
CA GLU A 17 3.31 -10.46 -2.90
C GLU A 17 2.57 -9.60 -1.86
N ALA A 18 1.92 -8.52 -2.29
CA ALA A 18 1.07 -7.73 -1.41
C ALA A 18 -0.11 -8.56 -0.86
N LEU A 19 -0.77 -9.35 -1.71
CA LEU A 19 -1.84 -10.26 -1.28
C LEU A 19 -1.33 -11.31 -0.28
N ASN A 20 -0.15 -11.87 -0.50
CA ASN A 20 0.48 -12.81 0.43
C ASN A 20 0.73 -12.18 1.80
N ILE A 21 1.16 -10.91 1.84
CA ILE A 21 1.26 -10.15 3.09
C ILE A 21 -0.11 -10.04 3.75
N TYR A 22 -1.16 -9.72 3.01
CA TYR A 22 -2.50 -9.56 3.57
C TYR A 22 -3.01 -10.86 4.20
N LEU A 23 -2.86 -11.97 3.46
CA LEU A 23 -3.27 -13.30 3.91
C LEU A 23 -2.46 -13.80 5.12
N LYS A 24 -1.17 -13.47 5.21
CA LYS A 24 -0.32 -13.84 6.35
C LYS A 24 -0.54 -12.96 7.58
N ASN A 25 -1.14 -11.78 7.43
CA ASN A 25 -1.53 -10.88 8.53
C ASN A 25 -3.00 -11.08 8.91
N ASP A 26 -3.41 -12.34 9.09
CA ASP A 26 -4.79 -12.76 9.37
C ASP A 26 -5.40 -12.05 10.59
N TYR A 27 -4.61 -11.82 11.64
CA TYR A 27 -5.05 -11.12 12.84
C TYR A 27 -5.53 -9.70 12.51
N TYR A 28 -4.80 -8.94 11.69
CA TYR A 28 -5.21 -7.59 11.32
C TYR A 28 -6.48 -7.62 10.45
N PHE A 29 -6.48 -8.42 9.39
CA PHE A 29 -7.58 -8.45 8.43
C PHE A 29 -8.88 -9.00 9.02
N SER A 30 -8.80 -9.98 9.93
CA SER A 30 -9.97 -10.48 10.67
C SER A 30 -10.59 -9.46 11.64
N LYS A 31 -9.93 -8.34 11.94
CA LYS A 31 -10.49 -7.25 12.76
C LYS A 31 -11.18 -6.17 11.96
N ILE A 32 -10.86 -6.03 10.67
CA ILE A 32 -11.36 -4.93 9.85
C ILE A 32 -12.33 -5.38 8.75
N SER A 33 -12.43 -6.68 8.49
CA SER A 33 -13.30 -7.25 7.47
C SER A 33 -13.69 -8.68 7.82
N ASP A 34 -14.93 -9.05 7.50
CA ASP A 34 -15.41 -10.44 7.58
C ASP A 34 -14.97 -11.27 6.35
N ASN A 35 -14.45 -10.62 5.29
CA ASN A 35 -14.03 -11.27 4.06
C ASN A 35 -12.51 -11.51 4.06
N LEU A 36 -12.10 -12.65 3.49
CA LEU A 36 -10.69 -12.91 3.23
C LEU A 36 -10.15 -11.90 2.21
N PRO A 37 -8.92 -11.39 2.42
CA PRO A 37 -8.25 -10.56 1.42
C PRO A 37 -8.15 -11.26 0.06
N SER A 38 -8.32 -10.48 -0.99
CA SER A 38 -8.27 -10.94 -2.37
C SER A 38 -7.43 -9.99 -3.23
N ILE A 39 -7.08 -10.44 -4.44
CA ILE A 39 -6.32 -9.59 -5.37
C ILE A 39 -7.05 -8.29 -5.70
N SER A 40 -8.39 -8.30 -5.76
CA SER A 40 -9.18 -7.10 -6.00
C SER A 40 -9.08 -6.10 -4.84
N ASN A 41 -8.88 -6.56 -3.60
CA ASN A 41 -8.64 -5.63 -2.49
C ASN A 41 -7.27 -4.93 -2.63
N VAL A 42 -6.25 -5.65 -3.10
CA VAL A 42 -4.93 -5.04 -3.37
C VAL A 42 -5.04 -4.04 -4.52
N GLU A 43 -5.77 -4.36 -5.58
CA GLU A 43 -6.00 -3.46 -6.71
C GLU A 43 -6.79 -2.22 -6.29
N GLU A 44 -7.82 -2.40 -5.46
CA GLU A 44 -8.58 -1.29 -4.86
C GLU A 44 -7.66 -0.40 -4.02
N ASP A 45 -6.83 -0.94 -3.12
CA ASP A 45 -5.91 -0.14 -2.31
C ASP A 45 -4.88 0.63 -3.16
N ILE A 46 -4.44 0.06 -4.29
CA ILE A 46 -3.53 0.72 -5.24
C ILE A 46 -4.23 1.88 -5.97
N GLU A 47 -5.46 1.67 -6.42
CA GLU A 47 -6.15 2.55 -7.36
C GLU A 47 -7.10 3.55 -6.70
N ALA A 48 -7.60 3.27 -5.50
CA ALA A 48 -8.53 4.11 -4.78
C ALA A 48 -7.87 5.43 -4.37
N ILE A 49 -8.39 6.52 -4.93
CA ILE A 49 -7.98 7.89 -4.63
C ILE A 49 -9.07 8.50 -3.72
N PRO A 50 -8.76 8.87 -2.47
CA PRO A 50 -9.72 9.52 -1.60
C PRO A 50 -10.20 10.87 -2.17
N ASN A 51 -11.40 11.30 -1.74
CA ASN A 51 -11.94 12.60 -2.16
C ASN A 51 -10.99 13.74 -1.77
N GLY A 52 -10.73 14.65 -2.71
CA GLY A 52 -9.83 15.78 -2.50
C GLY A 52 -8.34 15.45 -2.61
N VAL A 53 -7.98 14.23 -3.04
CA VAL A 53 -6.60 13.80 -3.28
C VAL A 53 -6.34 13.73 -4.78
N GLN A 54 -5.17 14.21 -5.22
CA GLN A 54 -4.70 14.07 -6.59
C GLN A 54 -4.03 12.71 -6.81
N LYS A 55 -4.11 12.16 -8.03
CA LYS A 55 -3.55 10.84 -8.36
C LYS A 55 -2.04 10.71 -8.05
N ASN A 56 -1.28 11.77 -8.26
CA ASN A 56 0.17 11.79 -8.00
C ASN A 56 0.52 11.82 -6.49
N GLN A 57 -0.43 12.13 -5.62
CA GLN A 57 -0.23 12.13 -4.17
C GLN A 57 -0.31 10.72 -3.58
N LYS A 58 -1.07 9.82 -4.22
CA LYS A 58 -1.30 8.44 -3.76
C LYS A 58 -0.10 7.54 -4.05
N ASN A 59 0.36 6.83 -3.01
CA ASN A 59 1.50 5.93 -3.11
C ASN A 59 1.21 4.61 -2.37
N TYR A 60 1.12 3.52 -3.13
CA TYR A 60 1.09 2.15 -2.62
C TYR A 60 2.41 1.45 -2.95
N ARG A 61 3.11 0.91 -1.95
CA ARG A 61 4.46 0.33 -2.10
C ARG A 61 4.63 -0.92 -1.24
N LEU A 62 5.46 -1.86 -1.71
CA LEU A 62 6.02 -2.90 -0.84
C LEU A 62 7.20 -2.32 -0.06
N ILE A 63 7.31 -2.71 1.20
CA ILE A 63 8.46 -2.44 2.06
C ILE A 63 9.40 -3.63 1.95
N SER A 64 10.64 -3.38 1.53
CA SER A 64 11.71 -4.37 1.57
C SER A 64 12.75 -3.99 2.61
N PHE A 65 13.23 -4.98 3.36
CA PHE A 65 14.36 -4.86 4.28
C PHE A 65 15.39 -5.93 3.94
N ASN A 66 16.63 -5.52 3.62
CA ASN A 66 17.69 -6.45 3.23
C ASN A 66 17.27 -7.43 2.12
N ASP A 67 16.54 -6.91 1.12
CA ASP A 67 16.01 -7.63 -0.05
C ASP A 67 14.89 -8.64 0.25
N GLU A 68 14.43 -8.75 1.50
CA GLU A 68 13.20 -9.46 1.86
C GLU A 68 12.00 -8.51 1.87
N ILE A 69 10.84 -8.98 1.40
CA ILE A 69 9.58 -8.21 1.47
C ILE A 69 8.95 -8.40 2.84
N LEU A 70 8.74 -7.30 3.58
CA LEU A 70 8.22 -7.33 4.94
C LEU A 70 6.73 -6.94 5.04
N GLY A 71 6.26 -6.08 4.15
CA GLY A 71 4.92 -5.53 4.27
C GLY A 71 4.57 -4.58 3.15
N VAL A 72 3.44 -3.90 3.31
CA VAL A 72 2.98 -2.84 2.43
C VAL A 72 2.96 -1.51 3.17
N VAL A 73 3.11 -0.41 2.43
CA VAL A 73 2.78 0.93 2.91
C VAL A 73 1.90 1.61 1.87
N ASP A 74 0.82 2.20 2.36
CA ASP A 74 -0.11 3.00 1.59
C ASP A 74 -0.20 4.39 2.23
N TYR A 75 0.19 5.41 1.48
CA TYR A 75 0.32 6.77 2.01
C TYR A 75 0.04 7.83 0.95
N LEU A 76 -0.32 9.01 1.44
CA LEU A 76 -0.48 10.20 0.64
C LEU A 76 0.71 11.14 0.86
N THR A 77 1.20 11.74 -0.20
CA THR A 77 2.20 12.81 -0.17
C THR A 77 1.51 14.15 -0.32
N ASP A 78 2.00 15.17 0.39
CA ASP A 78 1.49 16.54 0.33
C ASP A 78 -0.04 16.68 0.56
N TYR A 79 -0.63 15.80 1.37
CA TYR A 79 -2.05 15.82 1.73
C TYR A 79 -2.29 16.08 3.24
N PRO A 80 -3.23 16.97 3.61
CA PRO A 80 -3.89 17.92 2.72
C PRO A 80 -2.85 18.88 2.12
N GLU A 81 -3.15 19.44 0.94
CA GLU A 81 -2.27 20.45 0.34
C GLU A 81 -2.06 21.58 1.35
N LYS A 82 -0.80 21.99 1.52
CA LYS A 82 -0.50 23.15 2.36
C LYS A 82 -1.19 24.36 1.73
N ILE A 83 -2.14 24.94 2.45
CA ILE A 83 -2.69 26.24 2.10
C ILE A 83 -1.57 27.26 2.30
N ILE A 84 -1.02 27.79 1.20
CA ILE A 84 -0.08 28.91 1.24
C ILE A 84 -0.91 30.19 1.25
N PHE A 85 -0.94 30.91 2.38
CA PHE A 85 -1.42 32.29 2.40
C PHE A 85 -0.32 33.18 1.83
N LEU A 86 -0.59 33.81 0.69
CA LEU A 86 0.25 34.85 0.07
C LEU A 86 -0.10 36.23 0.64
#